data_AF-A0AAU3UGW1-F1
#
_entry.id   AF-A0AAU3UGW1-F1
#
_cell.length_a   1.000
_cell.length_b   1.000
_cell.length_c   1.000
_cell.angle_alpha   90.00
_cell.angle_beta   90.00
_cell.angle_gamma   90.00
#
_symmetry.space_group_name_H-M   'P 1'
#
loop_
_entity.id
_entity.type
_entity.pdbx_description
1 polymer ?
#
loop_
_entity_poly.entity_id
_entity_poly.type
_entity_poly.pdbx_seq_one_letter_code
_entity_poly.pdbx_strand_id
1 'polypeptide(L)' 'MPLAVEAPELDTAVAALIDAMREYAADWQDHLHAAVDHRGNADFVQFVELSSDEQLREWLTAAGG' A
#
# COMPACT_ATOMS: atom_id res chain seq x y z
N MET A 1 7.19 7.73 1.38
CA MET A 1 6.69 6.81 0.34
C MET A 1 5.47 7.46 -0.30
N PRO A 2 5.49 7.83 -1.58
CA PRO A 2 4.37 8.54 -2.20
C PRO A 2 3.48 7.55 -2.95
N LEU A 3 2.61 6.84 -2.24
CA LEU A 3 1.45 6.21 -2.89
C LEU A 3 0.38 7.28 -3.02
N ALA A 4 -0.01 7.58 -4.24
CA ALA A 4 -1.11 8.47 -4.55
C ALA A 4 -1.88 7.88 -5.73
N VAL A 5 -3.20 7.82 -5.59
CA VAL A 5 -4.11 7.38 -6.64
C VAL A 5 -5.20 8.44 -6.82
N GLU A 6 -5.60 8.66 -8.07
CA GLU A 6 -6.71 9.54 -8.41
C GLU A 6 -7.88 8.71 -8.93
N ALA A 7 -9.04 8.86 -8.32
CA ALA A 7 -10.26 8.16 -8.72
C ALA A 7 -11.51 9.02 -8.42
N PRO A 8 -12.60 8.85 -9.19
CA PRO A 8 -13.79 9.70 -9.08
C PRO A 8 -14.63 9.43 -7.81
N GLU A 9 -14.52 8.25 -7.21
CA GLU A 9 -15.30 7.82 -6.06
C GLU A 9 -14.39 7.25 -4.97
N LEU A 10 -14.73 7.46 -3.69
CA LEU A 10 -13.92 7.00 -2.55
C LEU A 10 -13.69 5.49 -2.59
N ASP A 11 -14.73 4.70 -2.85
CA ASP A 11 -14.61 3.24 -2.89
C ASP A 11 -13.67 2.75 -4.00
N THR A 12 -13.66 3.46 -5.14
CA THR A 12 -12.75 3.21 -6.26
C THR A 12 -11.33 3.66 -5.91
N ALA A 13 -11.17 4.79 -5.24
CA ALA A 13 -9.88 5.27 -4.76
C ALA A 13 -9.25 4.30 -3.76
N VAL A 14 -10.05 3.74 -2.85
CA VAL A 14 -9.58 2.76 -1.86
C VAL A 14 -9.15 1.47 -2.54
N ALA A 15 -9.91 0.95 -3.51
CA ALA A 15 -9.51 -0.22 -4.28
C ALA A 15 -8.19 0.02 -5.05
N ALA A 16 -8.10 1.14 -5.76
CA ALA A 16 -6.89 1.50 -6.49
C ALA A 16 -5.66 1.69 -5.57
N LEU A 17 -5.87 2.22 -4.36
CA LEU A 17 -4.80 2.38 -3.39
C LEU A 17 -4.33 1.02 -2.87
N ILE A 18 -5.24 0.08 -2.60
CA ILE A 18 -4.90 -1.30 -2.21
C ILE A 18 -4.06 -1.95 -3.31
N ASP A 19 -4.47 -1.85 -4.58
CA ASP A 19 -3.70 -2.39 -5.70
C ASP A 19 -2.28 -1.79 -5.75
N ALA A 20 -2.16 -0.47 -5.60
CA ALA A 20 -0.86 0.21 -5.58
C ALA A 20 0.00 -0.19 -4.37
N MET A 21 -0.60 -0.50 -3.21
CA MET A 21 0.11 -1.04 -2.05
C MET A 21 0.66 -2.44 -2.33
N ARG A 22 -0.10 -3.30 -3.02
CA ARG A 22 0.33 -4.65 -3.43
C ARG A 22 1.47 -4.59 -4.43
N GLU A 23 1.33 -3.76 -5.46
CA GLU A 23 2.38 -3.54 -6.46
C GLU A 23 3.66 -3.03 -5.81
N TYR A 24 3.54 -2.05 -4.90
CA TYR A 24 4.69 -1.55 -4.15
C TYR A 24 5.37 -2.63 -3.31
N ALA A 25 4.61 -3.49 -2.63
CA ALA A 25 5.16 -4.59 -1.84
C ALA A 25 5.94 -5.59 -2.72
N ALA A 26 5.40 -5.92 -3.90
CA ALA A 26 6.06 -6.79 -4.86
C ALA A 26 7.36 -6.16 -5.39
N ASP A 27 7.33 -4.89 -5.82
CA ASP A 27 8.51 -4.17 -6.31
C ASP A 27 9.57 -4.02 -5.21
N TRP A 28 9.14 -3.86 -3.95
CA TRP A 28 10.05 -3.79 -2.82
C TRP A 28 10.79 -5.09 -2.58
N GLN A 29 10.09 -6.23 -2.62
CA GLN A 29 10.72 -7.54 -2.52
C GLN A 29 11.67 -7.79 -3.69
N ASP A 30 11.28 -7.41 -4.91
CA ASP A 30 12.09 -7.60 -6.12
C ASP A 30 13.38 -6.78 -6.07
N HIS A 31 13.31 -5.46 -5.88
CA HIS A 31 14.49 -4.61 -5.98
C HIS A 31 14.50 -3.35 -5.10
N LEU A 32 13.36 -2.80 -4.64
CA LEU A 32 13.39 -1.53 -3.88
C LEU A 32 13.96 -1.67 -2.46
N HIS A 33 14.02 -2.88 -1.89
CA HIS A 33 14.69 -3.10 -0.60
C HIS A 33 16.17 -2.67 -0.59
N ALA A 34 16.81 -2.54 -1.75
CA ALA A 34 18.19 -2.07 -1.86
C ALA A 34 18.29 -0.53 -1.99
N ALA A 35 17.22 0.15 -2.38
CA ALA A 35 17.21 1.59 -2.65
C ALA A 35 17.14 2.41 -1.35
N VAL A 36 18.02 3.41 -1.20
CA VAL A 36 18.16 4.21 0.04
C VAL A 36 16.83 4.78 0.53
N ASP A 37 16.01 5.30 -0.38
CA ASP A 37 14.74 5.96 -0.08
C ASP A 37 13.59 5.00 0.23
N HIS A 38 13.79 3.69 0.02
CA HIS A 38 12.78 2.64 0.23
C HIS A 38 13.17 1.60 1.29
N ARG A 39 14.46 1.52 1.66
CA ARG A 39 14.98 0.59 2.69
C ARG A 39 14.21 0.64 4.01
N GLY A 40 13.71 1.81 4.40
CA GLY A 40 12.96 2.00 5.65
C GLY A 40 11.52 1.48 5.64
N ASN A 41 11.01 0.95 4.52
CA ASN A 41 9.60 0.58 4.38
C ASN A 41 9.32 -0.91 4.66
N ALA A 42 10.27 -1.65 5.23
CA ALA A 42 10.13 -3.09 5.51
C ALA A 42 8.88 -3.41 6.35
N ASP A 43 8.60 -2.62 7.40
CA ASP A 43 7.44 -2.83 8.26
C ASP A 43 6.11 -2.58 7.51
N PHE A 44 6.09 -1.58 6.63
CA PHE A 44 4.93 -1.31 5.79
C PHE A 44 4.68 -2.45 4.79
N VAL A 45 5.72 -2.95 4.13
CA VAL A 45 5.63 -4.09 3.21
C VAL A 45 5.15 -5.33 3.95
N GLN A 46 5.71 -5.62 5.14
CA GLN A 46 5.25 -6.73 5.96
C GLN A 46 3.77 -6.59 6.36
N PHE A 47 3.33 -5.39 6.77
CA PHE A 47 1.93 -5.12 7.07
C PHE A 47 1.02 -5.40 5.86
N VAL A 48 1.40 -4.93 4.67
CA VAL A 48 0.66 -5.18 3.43
C VAL A 48 0.58 -6.69 3.18
N GLU A 49 1.71 -7.39 3.12
CA GLU A 49 1.80 -8.83 2.82
C GLU A 49 1.00 -9.72 3.80
N LEU A 50 0.92 -9.33 5.08
CA LEU A 50 0.18 -10.08 6.09
C LEU A 50 -1.32 -9.77 6.13
N SER A 51 -1.77 -8.71 5.47
CA SER A 51 -3.17 -8.27 5.49
C SER A 51 -3.92 -8.79 4.27
N SER A 52 -5.20 -9.13 4.42
CA SER A 52 -6.13 -9.27 3.30
C SER A 52 -6.53 -7.90 2.73
N ASP A 53 -7.08 -7.87 1.51
CA ASP A 53 -7.58 -6.62 0.92
C ASP A 53 -8.72 -6.00 1.74
N GLU A 54 -9.54 -6.84 2.39
CA GLU A 54 -10.57 -6.39 3.32
C GLU A 54 -9.96 -5.70 4.55
N GLN A 55 -8.92 -6.29 5.14
CA GLN A 55 -8.21 -5.68 6.28
C GLN A 55 -7.51 -4.38 5.88
N LEU A 56 -6.93 -4.31 4.67
CA LEU A 56 -6.35 -3.06 4.15
C LEU A 56 -7.41 -2.00 3.89
N ARG A 57 -8.58 -2.39 3.38
CA ARG A 57 -9.74 -1.51 3.20
C ARG A 57 -10.23 -0.94 4.53
N GLU A 58 -10.38 -1.79 5.54
CA GLU A 58 -10.75 -1.39 6.89
C GLU A 58 -9.71 -0.42 7.48
N TRP A 59 -8.42 -0.71 7.34
CA TRP A 59 -7.35 0.17 7.80
C TRP A 59 -7.39 1.55 7.13
N LEU A 60 -7.54 1.60 5.80
CA LEU A 60 -7.61 2.85 5.03
C LEU A 60 -8.83 3.70 5.40
N THR A 61 -9.97 3.06 5.61
CA THR A 61 -11.23 3.76 5.92
C THR A 61 -11.34 4.15 7.40
N ALA A 62 -10.72 3.39 8.31
CA ALA A 62 -10.62 3.74 9.73
C ALA A 62 -9.62 4.87 10.00
N ALA A 63 -8.54 4.98 9.20
CA ALA A 63 -7.56 6.06 9.30
C ALA A 63 -8.07 7.41 8.76
N GLY A 64 -9.12 7.41 7.92
CA GLY A 64 -9.73 8.60 7.32
C GLY A 64 -10.95 9.15 8.06
N GLY A 65 -11.32 8.56 9.21
CA GLY A 65 -12.47 8.95 10.05
C GLY A 65 -12.12 9.87 11.21
#